data_AF-A0A9E8NGR1-F1
#
_entry.id   AF-A0A9E8NGR1-F1
#
_cell.length_a   1.000
_cell.length_b   1.000
_cell.length_c   1.000
_cell.angle_alpha   90.00
_cell.angle_beta   90.00
_cell.angle_gamma   90.00
#
_symmetry.space_group_name_H-M   'P 1'
#
loop_
_entity.id
_entity.type
_entity.pdbx_description
1 polymer ?
#
loop_
_entity_poly.entity_id
_entity_poly.type
_entity_poly.pdbx_seq_one_letter_code
_entity_poly.pdbx_strand_id
1 'polypeptide(L)'
;MKNIFKFALVLSIGIASCQQDDNFVTPADKAEATASSLRENMLPTVPQKHQLIKHGNVKLAYYPDGKLQKVTYVAATRTSPATFATYKYNANYIIATVYYNNKVAQETTYLLDNYLRCYESIQKDYIPMGPNAYQVKESNFHYNYNSKGQLDSRINKKVPTQKTVFIWNAAGDLVKMTGYNFRSGQAYEPVQSETTLYYDQPTGDPILADLAPINSEAANLPDPYLMVFGKSSRHLVKMVTENTSLGGNYYAYALDAEGYVTKRDWYTVTDAKLIESTLYEYLISDLGFNL
;
A
#
# COMPACT_ATOMS: atom_id res chain seq x y z
N MET A 1 -19.00 81.14 20.36
CA MET A 1 -17.63 80.66 20.65
C MET A 1 -17.75 79.18 21.04
N LYS A 2 -17.11 78.17 20.45
CA LYS A 2 -16.25 77.99 19.25
C LYS A 2 -16.92 76.83 18.45
N ASN A 3 -17.18 76.85 17.15
CA ASN A 3 -16.28 76.84 15.98
C ASN A 3 -15.19 75.75 15.96
N ILE A 4 -15.28 74.93 14.88
CA ILE A 4 -14.20 74.19 14.18
C ILE A 4 -13.72 72.89 14.88
N PHE A 5 -13.44 71.76 14.19
CA PHE A 5 -13.36 71.46 12.73
C PHE A 5 -14.47 70.45 12.26
N LYS A 6 -14.28 69.88 11.07
CA LYS A 6 -15.06 68.93 10.26
C LYS A 6 -14.23 67.65 10.00
N PHE A 7 -14.85 66.55 9.54
CA PHE A 7 -14.51 66.02 8.21
C PHE A 7 -15.66 65.17 7.65
N ALA A 8 -15.96 65.38 6.38
CA ALA A 8 -16.90 64.58 5.60
C ALA A 8 -16.22 64.29 4.27
N LEU A 9 -16.42 63.09 3.72
CA LEU A 9 -16.59 62.96 2.26
C LEU A 9 -17.38 61.70 1.90
N VAL A 10 -18.29 61.88 0.95
CA VAL A 10 -19.04 60.84 0.23
C VAL A 10 -18.43 60.77 -1.17
N LEU A 11 -18.16 59.57 -1.71
CA LEU A 11 -18.36 59.33 -3.16
C LEU A 11 -18.42 57.84 -3.56
N SER A 12 -19.64 57.39 -3.80
CA SER A 12 -20.15 56.76 -5.03
C SER A 12 -19.21 56.13 -6.09
N ILE A 13 -19.55 54.87 -6.42
CA ILE A 13 -19.62 54.23 -7.76
C ILE A 13 -18.32 54.02 -8.56
N GLY A 14 -18.06 52.75 -8.86
CA GLY A 14 -17.20 52.30 -9.97
C GLY A 14 -17.61 50.89 -10.41
N ILE A 15 -18.42 50.78 -11.47
CA ILE A 15 -18.73 49.49 -12.11
C ILE A 15 -17.55 49.13 -13.01
N ALA A 16 -16.94 47.97 -12.80
CA ALA A 16 -15.91 47.44 -13.71
C ALA A 16 -16.26 45.99 -14.09
N SER A 17 -16.82 45.83 -15.28
CA SER A 17 -16.86 44.54 -15.96
C SER A 17 -15.48 44.23 -16.54
N CYS A 18 -14.83 43.17 -16.07
CA CYS A 18 -13.83 42.47 -16.87
C CYS A 18 -14.39 41.08 -17.20
N GLN A 19 -14.92 40.94 -18.42
CA GLN A 19 -14.75 39.66 -19.12
C GLN A 19 -13.24 39.50 -19.35
N GLN A 20 -12.71 38.33 -19.06
CA GLN A 20 -11.37 37.96 -19.48
C GLN A 20 -11.41 36.52 -19.98
N ASP A 21 -11.96 36.37 -21.19
CA ASP A 21 -11.61 35.24 -22.04
C ASP A 21 -10.17 35.44 -22.49
N ASP A 22 -9.24 34.72 -21.86
CA ASP A 22 -7.92 34.48 -22.44
C ASP A 22 -7.43 33.09 -22.05
N ASN A 23 -7.66 32.17 -23.00
CA ASN A 23 -6.96 30.93 -23.26
C ASN A 23 -5.85 30.52 -22.27
N PHE A 24 -6.23 29.98 -21.11
CA PHE A 24 -5.53 28.79 -20.63
C PHE A 24 -6.05 27.60 -21.41
N VAL A 25 -5.41 27.35 -22.56
CA VAL A 25 -5.30 25.97 -23.06
C VAL A 25 -4.60 25.20 -21.95
N THR A 26 -5.38 24.50 -21.12
CA THR A 26 -4.84 23.39 -20.35
C THR A 26 -4.11 22.52 -21.37
N PRO A 27 -2.80 22.24 -21.21
CA PRO A 27 -2.19 21.13 -21.93
C PRO A 27 -3.10 19.95 -21.63
N ALA A 28 -3.71 19.35 -22.66
CA ALA A 28 -4.77 18.37 -22.49
C ALA A 28 -4.37 17.42 -21.36
N ASP A 29 -5.23 17.28 -20.33
CA ASP A 29 -5.02 16.33 -19.24
C ASP A 29 -4.52 15.07 -19.90
N LYS A 30 -3.25 14.69 -19.62
CA LYS A 30 -2.59 13.59 -20.33
C LYS A 30 -3.52 12.42 -20.19
N ALA A 31 -4.20 12.08 -21.30
CA ALA A 31 -5.32 11.17 -21.26
C ALA A 31 -4.86 9.94 -20.51
N GLU A 32 -5.60 9.56 -19.44
CA GLU A 32 -5.22 8.41 -18.64
C GLU A 32 -5.02 7.25 -19.62
N ALA A 33 -3.76 6.84 -19.79
CA ALA A 33 -3.37 5.72 -20.62
C ALA A 33 -3.73 4.43 -19.87
N THR A 34 -5.01 4.31 -19.55
CA THR A 34 -5.67 3.06 -19.24
C THR A 34 -5.39 2.11 -20.39
N ALA A 35 -5.08 0.85 -20.10
CA ALA A 35 -4.81 -0.15 -21.13
C ALA A 35 -5.97 -0.27 -22.16
N SER A 36 -7.17 0.20 -21.80
CA SER A 36 -8.31 0.45 -22.68
C SER A 36 -7.98 1.21 -23.97
N SER A 37 -7.11 2.23 -23.96
CA SER A 37 -6.81 3.03 -25.16
C SER A 37 -5.91 2.29 -26.18
N LEU A 38 -5.41 1.10 -25.83
CA LEU A 38 -4.72 0.19 -26.75
C LEU A 38 -5.63 -0.95 -27.26
N ARG A 39 -6.89 -1.02 -26.79
CA ARG A 39 -7.80 -2.16 -27.04
C ARG A 39 -8.79 -1.99 -28.19
N GLU A 40 -8.79 -0.87 -28.92
CA GLU A 40 -9.79 -0.59 -29.98
C GLU A 40 -9.83 -1.60 -31.15
N ASN A 41 -8.89 -2.55 -31.23
CA ASN A 41 -8.85 -3.59 -32.28
C ASN A 41 -8.83 -5.05 -31.77
N MET A 42 -9.12 -5.32 -30.49
CA MET A 42 -9.15 -6.70 -29.98
C MET A 42 -10.57 -7.28 -29.95
N LEU A 43 -10.72 -8.47 -30.54
CA LEU A 43 -11.92 -9.31 -30.49
C LEU A 43 -12.40 -9.53 -29.04
N PRO A 44 -13.70 -9.83 -28.81
CA PRO A 44 -14.21 -10.10 -27.47
C PRO A 44 -13.55 -11.35 -26.87
N THR A 45 -12.50 -11.14 -26.09
CA THR A 45 -11.85 -12.16 -25.27
C THR A 45 -12.70 -12.47 -24.05
N VAL A 46 -12.76 -13.74 -23.66
CA VAL A 46 -13.40 -14.14 -22.41
C VAL A 46 -12.68 -13.43 -21.24
N PRO A 47 -13.38 -12.83 -20.27
CA PRO A 47 -12.74 -12.21 -19.13
C PRO A 47 -11.80 -13.20 -18.41
N GLN A 48 -10.57 -12.79 -18.09
CA GLN A 48 -9.58 -13.67 -17.48
C GLN A 48 -9.27 -13.29 -16.03
N LYS A 49 -9.27 -14.29 -15.16
CA LYS A 49 -8.83 -14.19 -13.77
C LYS A 49 -7.33 -14.40 -13.69
N HIS A 50 -6.63 -13.42 -13.14
CA HIS A 50 -5.19 -13.45 -12.89
C HIS A 50 -4.94 -13.72 -11.41
N GLN A 51 -4.24 -14.81 -11.09
CA GLN A 51 -3.92 -15.21 -9.71
C GLN A 51 -2.40 -15.27 -9.52
N LEU A 52 -1.84 -14.39 -8.69
CA LEU A 52 -0.39 -14.29 -8.48
C LEU A 52 0.15 -15.57 -7.83
N ILE A 53 0.96 -16.35 -8.54
CA ILE A 53 1.58 -17.59 -8.05
C ILE A 53 3.04 -17.40 -7.62
N LYS A 54 3.69 -16.30 -8.02
CA LYS A 54 5.05 -15.96 -7.62
C LYS A 54 5.26 -14.46 -7.50
N HIS A 55 6.00 -14.06 -6.47
CA HIS A 55 6.44 -12.69 -6.23
C HIS A 55 7.93 -12.70 -5.84
N GLY A 56 8.81 -12.36 -6.76
CA GLY A 56 10.26 -12.52 -6.63
C GLY A 56 10.66 -13.97 -6.31
N ASN A 57 11.27 -14.14 -5.13
CA ASN A 57 11.65 -15.44 -4.58
C ASN A 57 10.55 -16.09 -3.71
N VAL A 58 9.33 -15.55 -3.70
CA VAL A 58 8.20 -16.06 -2.94
C VAL A 58 7.23 -16.80 -3.87
N LYS A 59 6.77 -17.99 -3.44
CA LYS A 59 5.75 -18.79 -4.13
C LYS A 59 4.44 -18.78 -3.35
N LEU A 60 3.33 -18.59 -4.04
CA LEU A 60 1.99 -18.54 -3.48
C LEU A 60 1.20 -19.77 -3.95
N ALA A 61 0.48 -20.40 -3.02
CA ALA A 61 -0.44 -21.50 -3.30
C ALA A 61 -1.80 -21.20 -2.69
N TYR A 62 -2.86 -21.69 -3.32
CA TYR A 62 -4.25 -21.33 -3.04
C TYR A 62 -5.12 -22.57 -2.81
N TYR A 63 -6.19 -22.39 -2.03
CA TYR A 63 -7.29 -23.34 -1.97
C TYR A 63 -8.11 -23.31 -3.28
N PRO A 64 -8.92 -24.34 -3.58
CA PRO A 64 -9.78 -24.37 -4.76
C PRO A 64 -10.79 -23.21 -4.86
N ASP A 65 -11.17 -22.61 -3.73
CA ASP A 65 -12.02 -21.41 -3.69
C ASP A 65 -11.26 -20.11 -4.01
N GLY A 66 -9.97 -20.19 -4.28
CA GLY A 66 -9.09 -19.06 -4.61
C GLY A 66 -8.50 -18.33 -3.40
N LYS A 67 -8.77 -18.75 -2.16
CA LYS A 67 -8.15 -18.15 -0.97
C LYS A 67 -6.69 -18.56 -0.84
N LEU A 68 -5.83 -17.64 -0.41
CA LEU A 68 -4.41 -17.89 -0.20
C LEU A 68 -4.21 -18.97 0.86
N GLN A 69 -3.61 -20.11 0.51
CA GLN A 69 -3.39 -21.24 1.42
C GLN A 69 -2.01 -21.18 2.07
N LYS A 70 -0.98 -20.88 1.28
CA LYS A 70 0.41 -20.94 1.70
C LYS A 70 1.28 -19.95 0.92
N VAL A 71 2.19 -19.30 1.63
CA VAL A 71 3.27 -18.46 1.09
C VAL A 71 4.59 -19.12 1.46
N THR A 72 5.44 -19.41 0.48
CA THR A 72 6.75 -20.07 0.69
C THR A 72 7.86 -19.15 0.25
N TYR A 73 8.73 -18.76 1.18
CA TYR A 73 9.89 -17.92 0.92
C TYR A 73 11.06 -18.84 0.54
N VAL A 74 11.58 -18.71 -0.69
CA VAL A 74 12.73 -19.51 -1.13
C VAL A 74 13.96 -19.08 -0.33
N ALA A 75 14.64 -20.07 0.24
CA ALA A 75 15.86 -19.89 1.02
C ALA A 75 16.97 -19.22 0.18
N ALA A 76 17.53 -18.11 0.68
CA ALA A 76 18.60 -17.36 0.01
C ALA A 76 19.88 -18.18 -0.19
N THR A 77 20.09 -19.21 0.64
CA THR A 77 21.19 -20.18 0.54
C THR A 77 20.68 -21.58 0.85
N ARG A 78 21.41 -22.63 0.45
CA ARG A 78 21.11 -24.02 0.83
C ARG A 78 21.12 -24.28 2.35
N THR A 79 21.71 -23.39 3.15
CA THR A 79 21.79 -23.48 4.61
C THR A 79 20.75 -22.63 5.33
N SER A 80 20.05 -21.73 4.63
CA SER A 80 18.94 -20.97 5.21
C SER A 80 17.73 -21.91 5.36
N PRO A 81 17.14 -22.06 6.56
CA PRO A 81 16.03 -22.98 6.76
C PRO A 81 14.77 -22.51 6.03
N ALA A 82 13.94 -23.48 5.63
CA ALA A 82 12.67 -23.20 4.98
C ALA A 82 11.79 -22.31 5.86
N THR A 83 11.34 -21.19 5.29
CA THR A 83 10.40 -20.26 5.91
C THR A 83 9.12 -20.22 5.07
N PHE A 84 7.97 -20.38 5.71
CA PHE A 84 6.68 -20.33 5.02
C PHE A 84 5.56 -19.89 5.98
N ALA A 85 4.53 -19.26 5.44
CA ALA A 85 3.29 -18.96 6.14
C ALA A 85 2.16 -19.86 5.62
N THR A 86 1.26 -20.31 6.50
CA THR A 86 0.00 -20.96 6.12
C THR A 86 -1.19 -20.19 6.67
N TYR A 87 -2.33 -20.27 5.99
CA TYR A 87 -3.52 -19.49 6.31
C TYR A 87 -4.72 -20.39 6.54
N LYS A 88 -5.45 -20.15 7.64
CA LYS A 88 -6.71 -20.82 7.97
C LYS A 88 -7.82 -19.79 8.07
N TYR A 89 -8.90 -20.01 7.34
CA TYR A 89 -10.04 -19.09 7.26
C TYR A 89 -11.21 -19.61 8.10
N ASN A 90 -11.82 -18.72 8.85
CA ASN A 90 -13.08 -18.92 9.55
C ASN A 90 -14.04 -17.79 9.13
N ALA A 91 -15.29 -17.81 9.60
CA ALA A 91 -16.31 -16.84 9.16
C ALA A 91 -15.87 -15.38 9.36
N ASN A 92 -15.30 -15.05 10.53
CA ASN A 92 -15.01 -13.68 10.94
C ASN A 92 -13.52 -13.45 11.27
N TYR A 93 -12.64 -14.39 10.96
CA TYR A 93 -11.20 -14.26 11.23
C TYR A 93 -10.33 -15.18 10.39
N ILE A 94 -9.07 -14.80 10.24
CA ILE A 94 -8.00 -15.56 9.56
C ILE A 94 -6.86 -15.79 10.55
N ILE A 95 -6.33 -17.00 10.60
CA ILE A 95 -5.07 -17.30 11.31
C ILE A 95 -3.97 -17.49 10.26
N ALA A 96 -2.95 -16.63 10.31
CA ALA A 96 -1.69 -16.81 9.60
C ALA A 96 -0.65 -17.38 10.57
N THR A 97 -0.04 -18.52 10.21
CA THR A 97 1.02 -19.15 11.01
C THR A 97 2.31 -19.20 10.22
N VAL A 98 3.34 -18.50 10.68
CA VAL A 98 4.68 -18.50 10.10
C VAL A 98 5.52 -19.59 10.75
N TYR A 99 6.13 -20.41 9.90
CA TYR A 99 7.03 -21.48 10.29
C TYR A 99 8.47 -21.15 9.88
N TYR A 100 9.41 -21.39 10.79
CA TYR A 100 10.84 -21.35 10.56
C TYR A 100 11.42 -22.71 10.91
N ASN A 101 12.05 -23.38 9.94
CA ASN A 101 12.55 -24.76 10.10
C ASN A 101 11.47 -25.74 10.62
N ASN A 102 10.26 -25.66 10.06
CA ASN A 102 9.05 -26.41 10.46
C ASN A 102 8.56 -26.20 11.91
N LYS A 103 9.16 -25.27 12.67
CA LYS A 103 8.65 -24.85 13.98
C LYS A 103 7.84 -23.57 13.83
N VAL A 104 6.75 -23.42 14.61
CA VAL A 104 5.99 -22.16 14.64
C VAL A 104 6.89 -21.06 15.21
N ALA A 105 7.07 -19.99 14.44
CA ALA A 105 7.83 -18.80 14.83
C ALA A 105 6.89 -17.63 15.19
N GLN A 106 5.77 -17.52 14.47
CA GLN A 106 4.76 -16.49 14.69
C GLN A 106 3.36 -17.06 14.38
N GLU A 107 2.37 -16.67 15.19
CA GLU A 107 0.95 -16.86 14.87
C GLU A 107 0.26 -15.49 14.93
N THR A 108 -0.48 -15.12 13.87
CA THR A 108 -1.24 -13.87 13.82
C THR A 108 -2.70 -14.17 13.50
N THR A 109 -3.60 -13.77 14.39
CA THR A 109 -5.04 -13.82 14.15
C THR A 109 -5.52 -12.45 13.70
N TYR A 110 -6.09 -12.37 12.49
CA TYR A 110 -6.72 -11.19 11.92
C TYR A 110 -8.25 -11.29 12.10
N LEU A 111 -8.84 -10.41 12.91
CA LEU A 111 -10.29 -10.33 13.13
C LEU A 111 -10.93 -9.42 12.07
N LEU A 112 -11.95 -9.94 11.39
CA LEU A 112 -12.57 -9.29 10.22
C LEU A 112 -13.91 -8.63 10.59
N ASP A 113 -14.16 -7.46 10.02
CA ASP A 113 -15.44 -6.76 10.10
C ASP A 113 -16.45 -7.31 9.07
N ASN A 114 -17.66 -6.76 9.06
CA ASN A 114 -18.72 -7.17 8.12
C ASN A 114 -18.40 -6.86 6.63
N TYR A 115 -17.32 -6.11 6.35
CA TYR A 115 -16.79 -5.83 5.02
C TYR A 115 -15.55 -6.69 4.69
N LEU A 116 -15.27 -7.70 5.52
CA LEU A 116 -14.10 -8.60 5.44
C LEU A 116 -12.75 -7.90 5.61
N ARG A 117 -12.73 -6.71 6.24
CA ARG A 117 -11.51 -5.95 6.54
C ARG A 117 -11.00 -6.26 7.94
N CYS A 118 -9.69 -6.35 8.11
CA CYS A 118 -9.07 -6.57 9.42
C CYS A 118 -9.24 -5.34 10.30
N TYR A 119 -10.05 -5.40 11.35
CA TYR A 119 -10.19 -4.31 12.34
C TYR A 119 -9.30 -4.52 13.56
N GLU A 120 -8.83 -5.75 13.82
CA GLU A 120 -7.92 -6.06 14.92
C GLU A 120 -7.01 -7.24 14.56
N SER A 121 -5.73 -7.19 14.95
CA SER A 121 -4.79 -8.28 14.77
C SER A 121 -4.07 -8.62 16.08
N ILE A 122 -4.03 -9.90 16.43
CA ILE A 122 -3.34 -10.42 17.61
C ILE A 122 -2.17 -11.29 17.13
N GLN A 123 -0.95 -10.82 17.33
CA GLN A 123 0.29 -11.50 16.94
C GLN A 123 0.99 -12.08 18.17
N LYS A 124 1.40 -13.34 18.10
CA LYS A 124 2.23 -14.05 19.07
C LYS A 124 3.54 -14.47 18.43
N ASP A 125 4.64 -13.94 18.92
CA ASP A 125 6.00 -14.29 18.52
C ASP A 125 6.55 -15.36 19.49
N TYR A 126 7.06 -16.47 18.96
CA TYR A 126 7.60 -17.59 19.73
C TYR A 126 9.14 -17.52 19.74
N ILE A 127 9.68 -16.72 20.65
CA ILE A 127 11.11 -16.42 20.75
C ILE A 127 11.83 -17.60 21.41
N PRO A 128 12.79 -18.28 20.75
CA PRO A 128 13.53 -19.39 21.36
C PRO A 128 14.40 -18.93 22.53
N MET A 129 14.22 -19.55 23.70
CA MET A 129 15.02 -19.31 24.92
C MET A 129 15.95 -20.48 25.25
N GLY A 130 15.99 -21.50 24.39
CA GLY A 130 16.79 -22.72 24.54
C GLY A 130 16.25 -23.84 23.65
N PRO A 131 16.79 -25.07 23.74
CA PRO A 131 16.39 -26.19 22.88
C PRO A 131 14.89 -26.52 22.92
N ASN A 132 14.29 -26.42 24.11
CA ASN A 132 12.90 -26.82 24.41
C ASN A 132 12.10 -25.71 25.14
N ALA A 133 12.54 -24.45 25.07
CA ALA A 133 11.93 -23.34 25.79
C ALA A 133 11.67 -22.15 24.87
N TYR A 134 10.53 -21.49 25.06
CA TYR A 134 10.10 -20.33 24.27
C TYR A 134 9.54 -19.24 25.18
N GLN A 135 9.89 -17.99 24.90
CA GLN A 135 9.16 -16.83 25.40
C GLN A 135 8.11 -16.44 24.36
N VAL A 136 6.85 -16.32 24.78
CA VAL A 136 5.79 -15.79 23.93
C VAL A 136 5.70 -14.28 24.14
N LYS A 137 5.88 -13.49 23.08
CA LYS A 137 5.62 -12.05 23.07
C LYS A 137 4.34 -11.78 22.28
N GLU A 138 3.40 -11.05 22.87
CA GLU A 138 2.11 -10.76 22.23
C GLU A 138 1.94 -9.26 21.94
N SER A 139 1.75 -8.94 20.66
CA SER A 139 1.43 -7.61 20.16
C SER A 139 -0.02 -7.59 19.63
N ASN A 140 -0.76 -6.52 19.89
CA ASN A 140 -2.14 -6.37 19.42
C ASN A 140 -2.32 -4.99 18.79
N PHE A 141 -2.86 -4.95 17.57
CA PHE A 141 -3.10 -3.72 16.81
C PHE A 141 -4.57 -3.59 16.41
N HIS A 142 -5.12 -2.39 16.57
CA HIS A 142 -6.41 -1.98 16.01
C HIS A 142 -6.20 -1.21 14.71
N TYR A 143 -7.15 -1.34 13.77
CA TYR A 143 -7.09 -0.75 12.43
C TYR A 143 -8.35 0.08 12.19
N ASN A 144 -8.17 1.39 11.98
CA ASN A 144 -9.25 2.30 11.62
C ASN A 144 -9.30 2.49 10.11
N TYR A 145 -10.50 2.65 9.57
CA TYR A 145 -10.73 2.91 8.15
C TYR A 145 -11.50 4.22 7.98
N ASN A 146 -11.17 4.99 6.94
CA ASN A 146 -11.90 6.19 6.58
C ASN A 146 -13.25 5.83 5.90
N SER A 147 -14.06 6.85 5.56
CA SER A 147 -15.37 6.66 4.92
C SER A 147 -15.32 6.05 3.51
N LYS A 148 -14.16 6.09 2.84
CA LYS A 148 -13.90 5.39 1.57
C LYS A 148 -13.45 3.93 1.77
N GLY A 149 -13.34 3.48 3.03
CA GLY A 149 -12.88 2.15 3.40
C GLY A 149 -11.36 1.94 3.27
N GLN A 150 -10.59 3.01 3.11
CA GLN A 150 -9.13 2.98 3.08
C GLN A 150 -8.57 2.98 4.50
N LEU A 151 -7.46 2.27 4.75
CA LEU A 151 -6.83 2.22 6.07
C LEU A 151 -6.34 3.62 6.47
N ASP A 152 -6.83 4.15 7.59
CA ASP A 152 -6.52 5.48 8.11
C ASP A 152 -5.41 5.42 9.18
N SER A 153 -5.49 4.44 10.08
CA SER A 153 -4.50 4.27 11.14
C SER A 153 -4.40 2.83 11.66
N ARG A 154 -3.19 2.44 12.08
CA ARG A 154 -2.87 1.20 12.80
C ARG A 154 -2.32 1.57 14.17
N ILE A 155 -2.96 1.15 15.26
CA ILE A 155 -2.65 1.58 16.64
C ILE A 155 -2.38 0.37 17.52
N ASN A 156 -1.25 0.33 18.25
CA ASN A 156 -0.99 -0.72 19.23
C ASN A 156 -1.94 -0.57 20.45
N LYS A 157 -2.79 -1.56 20.72
CA LYS A 157 -3.78 -1.50 21.82
C LYS A 157 -3.14 -1.46 23.22
N LYS A 158 -1.91 -1.96 23.38
CA LYS A 158 -1.16 -1.93 24.66
C LYS A 158 -0.35 -0.65 24.84
N VAL A 159 0.03 0.02 23.75
CA VAL A 159 0.82 1.26 23.75
C VAL A 159 0.26 2.19 22.65
N PRO A 160 -0.86 2.92 22.88
CA PRO A 160 -1.55 3.66 21.81
C PRO A 160 -0.74 4.77 21.14
N THR A 161 0.31 5.26 21.80
CA THR A 161 1.31 6.19 21.24
C THR A 161 2.23 5.53 20.19
N GLN A 162 2.25 4.20 20.12
CA GLN A 162 2.84 3.45 19.01
C GLN A 162 1.76 3.23 17.94
N LYS A 163 1.79 4.06 16.89
CA LYS A 163 0.80 4.02 15.80
C LYS A 163 1.40 4.40 14.45
N THR A 164 0.74 3.99 13.37
CA THR A 164 1.02 4.45 12.01
C THR A 164 -0.23 5.14 11.48
N VAL A 165 -0.09 6.35 10.94
CA VAL A 165 -1.15 7.10 10.25
C VAL A 165 -0.89 7.08 8.75
N PHE A 166 -1.95 6.92 7.96
CA PHE A 166 -1.94 6.74 6.52
C PHE A 166 -2.71 7.88 5.84
N ILE A 167 -2.05 8.63 4.95
CA ILE A 167 -2.60 9.82 4.28
C ILE A 167 -2.79 9.54 2.79
N TRP A 168 -3.98 9.87 2.28
CA TRP A 168 -4.44 9.49 0.95
C TRP A 168 -4.70 10.72 0.08
N ASN A 169 -4.41 10.63 -1.21
CA ASN A 169 -4.76 11.68 -2.18
C ASN A 169 -6.25 11.58 -2.63
N ALA A 170 -6.68 12.53 -3.47
CA ALA A 170 -8.04 12.52 -4.02
C ALA A 170 -8.31 11.33 -4.95
N ALA A 171 -7.30 10.89 -5.72
CA ALA A 171 -7.40 9.78 -6.67
C ALA A 171 -7.67 8.43 -5.99
N GLY A 172 -7.18 8.25 -4.76
CA GLY A 172 -7.37 7.04 -3.95
C GLY A 172 -6.06 6.35 -3.54
N ASP A 173 -4.91 6.98 -3.72
CA ASP A 173 -3.59 6.43 -3.41
C ASP A 173 -3.05 6.88 -2.06
N LEU A 174 -2.39 5.97 -1.33
CA LEU A 174 -1.60 6.28 -0.15
C LEU A 174 -0.37 7.09 -0.56
N VAL A 175 -0.32 8.38 -0.19
CA VAL A 175 0.80 9.27 -0.52
C VAL A 175 1.79 9.43 0.63
N LYS A 176 1.39 9.18 1.88
CA LYS A 176 2.26 9.34 3.03
C LYS A 176 1.89 8.43 4.19
N MET A 177 2.90 7.94 4.89
CA MET A 177 2.77 7.26 6.18
C MET A 177 3.62 7.95 7.22
N THR A 178 3.08 8.12 8.43
CA THR A 178 3.82 8.65 9.58
C THR A 178 3.73 7.66 10.73
N GLY A 179 4.87 7.12 11.13
CA GLY A 179 5.03 6.24 12.28
C GLY A 179 5.38 7.02 13.54
N TYR A 180 4.62 6.81 14.60
CA TYR A 180 4.83 7.37 15.93
C TYR A 180 5.19 6.26 16.91
N ASN A 181 6.02 6.59 17.91
CA ASN A 181 6.38 5.63 18.95
C ASN A 181 6.67 6.34 20.27
N PHE A 182 6.51 5.63 21.39
CA PHE A 182 6.81 6.18 22.70
C PHE A 182 8.32 6.24 22.95
N ARG A 183 8.84 7.43 23.28
CA ARG A 183 10.11 7.57 24.00
C ARG A 183 9.82 7.93 25.45
N SER A 184 10.32 7.10 26.36
CA SER A 184 10.19 7.34 27.81
C SER A 184 10.69 8.74 28.18
N GLY A 185 9.88 9.48 28.96
CA GLY A 185 10.21 10.83 29.43
C GLY A 185 9.88 11.98 28.47
N GLN A 186 9.23 11.75 27.33
CA GLN A 186 8.79 12.85 26.44
C GLN A 186 7.29 13.14 26.54
N ALA A 187 6.93 14.42 26.49
CA ALA A 187 5.56 14.92 26.66
C ALA A 187 4.74 14.96 25.34
N TYR A 188 5.31 14.46 24.24
CA TYR A 188 4.68 14.40 22.92
C TYR A 188 4.97 13.04 22.28
N GLU A 189 4.23 12.69 21.22
CA GLU A 189 4.49 11.51 20.40
C GLU A 189 5.53 11.87 19.32
N PRO A 190 6.83 11.50 19.46
CA PRO A 190 7.79 11.76 18.40
C PRO A 190 7.46 10.92 17.16
N VAL A 191 7.56 11.57 15.99
CA VAL A 191 7.62 10.87 14.71
C VAL A 191 8.89 10.02 14.70
N GLN A 192 8.74 8.70 14.63
CA GLN A 192 9.82 7.74 14.49
C GLN A 192 10.23 7.57 13.02
N SER A 193 9.25 7.53 12.13
CA SER A 193 9.46 7.35 10.69
C SER A 193 8.43 8.13 9.89
N GLU A 194 8.82 8.56 8.71
CA GLU A 194 7.92 9.20 7.76
C GLU A 194 8.34 8.76 6.36
N THR A 195 7.38 8.27 5.60
CA THR A 195 7.57 7.69 4.28
C THR A 195 6.59 8.35 3.31
N THR A 196 7.09 8.92 2.21
CA THR A 196 6.26 9.56 1.17
C THR A 196 6.36 8.77 -0.13
N LEU A 197 5.21 8.52 -0.76
CA LEU A 197 5.02 7.69 -1.95
C LEU A 197 4.54 8.57 -3.12
N TYR A 198 5.15 8.37 -4.29
CA TYR A 198 4.88 9.11 -5.52
C TYR A 198 4.51 8.15 -6.65
N TYR A 199 3.63 8.60 -7.55
CA TYR A 199 2.98 7.78 -8.58
C TYR A 199 3.16 8.37 -9.99
N ASP A 200 3.24 9.69 -10.06
CA ASP A 200 3.78 10.48 -11.14
C ASP A 200 5.32 10.51 -11.11
N GLN A 201 5.93 10.99 -12.19
CA GLN A 201 7.34 11.34 -12.27
C GLN A 201 7.49 12.68 -13.02
N PRO A 202 8.49 13.52 -12.68
CA PRO A 202 8.71 14.80 -13.36
C PRO A 202 8.97 14.66 -14.88
N THR A 203 9.47 13.51 -15.32
CA THR A 203 9.65 13.09 -16.73
C THR A 203 8.33 12.94 -17.49
N GLY A 204 7.20 12.88 -16.79
CA GLY A 204 5.87 12.79 -17.40
C GLY A 204 5.45 11.39 -17.81
N ASP A 205 6.07 10.35 -17.24
CA ASP A 205 5.70 8.95 -17.44
C ASP A 205 4.24 8.70 -17.01
N PRO A 206 3.45 7.91 -17.77
CA PRO A 206 2.02 7.69 -17.49
C PRO A 206 1.81 7.06 -16.11
N ILE A 207 0.79 7.52 -15.39
CA ILE A 207 0.37 6.88 -14.14
C ILE A 207 -0.14 5.47 -14.48
N LEU A 208 0.45 4.45 -13.86
CA LEU A 208 0.13 3.05 -14.15
C LEU A 208 -0.88 2.53 -13.12
N ALA A 209 -1.95 1.89 -13.57
CA ALA A 209 -2.90 1.23 -12.67
C ALA A 209 -2.23 0.05 -11.94
N ASP A 210 -2.49 -0.07 -10.65
CA ASP A 210 -2.07 -1.24 -9.87
C ASP A 210 -3.17 -2.31 -9.93
N LEU A 211 -2.93 -3.36 -10.72
CA LEU A 211 -3.78 -4.55 -10.81
C LEU A 211 -3.29 -5.73 -9.94
N ALA A 212 -2.16 -5.59 -9.25
CA ALA A 212 -1.59 -6.68 -8.45
C ALA A 212 -2.50 -7.03 -7.26
N PRO A 213 -2.72 -8.32 -6.94
CA PRO A 213 -3.58 -8.77 -5.84
C PRO A 213 -2.79 -8.85 -4.51
N ILE A 214 -1.91 -7.88 -4.26
CA ILE A 214 -1.08 -7.77 -3.06
C ILE A 214 -1.14 -6.35 -2.51
N ASN A 215 -0.83 -6.20 -1.22
CA ASN A 215 -0.58 -4.90 -0.63
C ASN A 215 0.78 -4.38 -1.11
N SER A 216 0.92 -3.06 -1.35
CA SER A 216 2.22 -2.49 -1.67
C SER A 216 3.21 -2.75 -0.52
N GLU A 217 4.39 -3.28 -0.83
CA GLU A 217 5.46 -3.49 0.15
C GLU A 217 5.85 -2.19 0.87
N ALA A 218 5.77 -1.05 0.15
CA ALA A 218 6.00 0.27 0.71
C ALA A 218 5.04 0.59 1.86
N ALA A 219 3.81 0.06 1.86
CA ALA A 219 2.82 0.29 2.92
C ALA A 219 3.16 -0.41 4.25
N ASN A 220 4.15 -1.32 4.27
CA ASN A 220 4.64 -2.03 5.45
C ASN A 220 3.52 -2.60 6.36
N LEU A 221 2.53 -3.21 5.70
CA LEU A 221 1.42 -3.89 6.34
C LEU A 221 1.86 -5.28 6.85
N PRO A 222 1.26 -5.81 7.93
CA PRO A 222 1.75 -7.02 8.60
C PRO A 222 1.79 -8.27 7.71
N ASP A 223 0.94 -8.30 6.70
CA ASP A 223 0.92 -9.35 5.68
C ASP A 223 0.77 -8.69 4.30
N PRO A 224 1.74 -8.85 3.38
CA PRO A 224 1.65 -8.26 2.05
C PRO A 224 0.72 -9.03 1.11
N TYR A 225 0.35 -10.27 1.42
CA TYR A 225 -0.41 -11.17 0.53
C TYR A 225 -1.90 -11.32 0.95
N LEU A 226 -2.26 -10.93 2.18
CA LEU A 226 -3.66 -10.82 2.60
C LEU A 226 -4.23 -9.43 2.31
N MET A 227 -5.17 -9.35 1.36
CA MET A 227 -5.90 -8.12 0.99
C MET A 227 -6.93 -7.63 2.05
N VAL A 228 -6.80 -8.07 3.31
CA VAL A 228 -7.72 -7.72 4.41
C VAL A 228 -7.54 -6.30 4.94
N PHE A 229 -6.47 -5.61 4.56
CA PHE A 229 -6.22 -4.22 4.97
C PHE A 229 -6.77 -3.19 3.97
N GLY A 230 -7.47 -3.66 2.93
CA GLY A 230 -7.79 -2.85 1.75
C GLY A 230 -6.55 -2.64 0.87
N LYS A 231 -6.75 -2.17 -0.36
CA LYS A 231 -5.64 -1.89 -1.27
C LYS A 231 -4.97 -0.55 -0.91
N SER A 232 -3.64 -0.53 -0.82
CA SER A 232 -2.85 0.67 -0.46
C SER A 232 -2.89 1.77 -1.52
N SER A 233 -3.12 1.42 -2.79
CA SER A 233 -3.04 2.35 -3.91
C SER A 233 -3.96 1.90 -5.05
N ARG A 234 -4.42 2.82 -5.89
CA ARG A 234 -5.01 2.49 -7.20
C ARG A 234 -3.95 2.44 -8.30
N HIS A 235 -2.81 3.10 -8.07
CA HIS A 235 -1.71 3.21 -9.02
C HIS A 235 -0.43 2.57 -8.48
N LEU A 236 0.50 2.22 -9.37
CA LEU A 236 1.80 1.66 -9.00
C LEU A 236 2.72 2.78 -8.48
N VAL A 237 3.32 2.55 -7.30
CA VAL A 237 4.24 3.48 -6.66
C VAL A 237 5.54 3.55 -7.45
N LYS A 238 5.88 4.71 -8.00
CA LYS A 238 7.13 4.92 -8.77
C LYS A 238 8.29 5.38 -7.92
N MET A 239 8.05 6.10 -6.82
CA MET A 239 9.12 6.49 -5.91
C MET A 239 8.66 6.45 -4.45
N VAL A 240 9.57 6.05 -3.56
CA VAL A 240 9.42 6.11 -2.11
C VAL A 240 10.59 6.90 -1.53
N THR A 241 10.31 7.78 -0.58
CA THR A 241 11.32 8.54 0.18
C THR A 241 11.06 8.39 1.66
N GLU A 242 12.11 8.42 2.49
CA GLU A 242 12.02 8.33 3.94
C GLU A 242 12.78 9.48 4.59
N ASN A 243 12.19 10.15 5.59
CA ASN A 243 12.80 11.35 6.20
C ASN A 243 14.15 11.09 6.90
N THR A 244 14.50 9.83 7.15
CA THR A 244 15.76 9.41 7.79
C THR A 244 16.88 9.06 6.80
N SER A 245 16.61 9.03 5.49
CA SER A 245 17.61 8.75 4.45
C SER A 245 17.78 9.91 3.48
N LEU A 246 19.03 10.26 3.15
CA LEU A 246 19.37 11.23 2.10
C LEU A 246 19.10 10.71 0.67
N GLY A 247 18.42 9.57 0.54
CA GLY A 247 18.06 8.93 -0.71
C GLY A 247 16.67 8.32 -0.63
N GLY A 248 16.03 8.21 -1.79
CA GLY A 248 14.82 7.43 -1.99
C GLY A 248 15.06 6.20 -2.85
N ASN A 249 13.96 5.50 -3.13
CA ASN A 249 13.88 4.31 -3.96
C ASN A 249 12.98 4.63 -5.16
N TYR A 250 13.45 4.37 -6.38
CA TYR A 250 12.64 4.45 -7.60
C TYR A 250 12.30 3.04 -8.11
N TYR A 251 11.11 2.87 -8.69
CA TYR A 251 10.61 1.61 -9.21
C TYR A 251 10.23 1.73 -10.69
N ALA A 252 10.84 0.91 -11.55
CA ALA A 252 10.39 0.71 -12.91
C ALA A 252 9.57 -0.58 -13.01
N TYR A 253 8.53 -0.59 -13.86
CA TYR A 253 7.63 -1.73 -14.01
C TYR A 253 7.59 -2.18 -15.48
N ALA A 254 7.61 -3.50 -15.69
CA ALA A 254 7.13 -4.12 -16.92
C ALA A 254 5.74 -4.69 -16.68
N LEU A 255 4.84 -4.47 -17.64
CA LEU A 255 3.46 -4.99 -17.62
C LEU A 255 3.27 -6.01 -18.75
N ASP A 256 2.28 -6.88 -18.64
CA ASP A 256 1.73 -7.63 -19.78
C ASP A 256 0.73 -6.78 -20.60
N ALA A 257 0.11 -7.39 -21.62
CA ALA A 257 -0.86 -6.71 -22.49
C ALA A 257 -2.17 -6.37 -21.76
N GLU A 258 -2.46 -7.05 -20.66
CA GLU A 258 -3.62 -6.89 -19.79
C GLU A 258 -3.39 -5.80 -18.73
N GLY A 259 -2.13 -5.41 -18.48
CA GLY A 259 -1.73 -4.36 -17.57
C GLY A 259 -1.27 -4.85 -16.19
N TYR A 260 -1.11 -6.17 -15.98
CA TYR A 260 -0.56 -6.70 -14.74
C TYR A 260 0.95 -6.59 -14.73
N VAL A 261 1.51 -6.25 -13.57
CA VAL A 261 2.97 -6.19 -13.37
C VAL A 261 3.57 -7.58 -13.54
N THR A 262 4.48 -7.75 -14.50
CA THR A 262 5.29 -8.97 -14.71
C THR A 262 6.70 -8.84 -14.13
N LYS A 263 7.21 -7.62 -13.99
CA LYS A 263 8.50 -7.31 -13.35
C LYS A 263 8.47 -5.93 -12.69
N ARG A 264 9.13 -5.81 -11.53
CA ARG A 264 9.51 -4.54 -10.91
C ARG A 264 11.03 -4.50 -10.72
N ASP A 265 11.68 -3.46 -11.20
CA ASP A 265 13.06 -3.13 -10.88
C ASP A 265 13.11 -2.00 -9.85
N TRP A 266 13.89 -2.17 -8.78
CA TRP A 266 14.13 -1.18 -7.74
C TRP A 266 15.52 -0.58 -7.87
N TYR A 267 15.61 0.75 -7.94
CA TYR A 267 16.84 1.53 -7.99
C TYR A 267 16.97 2.48 -6.79
N THR A 268 18.20 2.76 -6.36
CA THR A 268 18.50 3.90 -5.48
C THR A 268 18.46 5.22 -6.25
N VAL A 269 17.81 6.25 -5.69
CA VAL A 269 17.69 7.57 -6.31
C VAL A 269 19.03 8.32 -6.42
N THR A 270 19.99 8.04 -5.53
CA THR A 270 21.27 8.76 -5.44
C THR A 270 22.26 8.48 -6.58
N ASP A 271 22.24 7.26 -7.12
CA ASP A 271 23.24 6.74 -8.08
C ASP A 271 22.59 5.88 -9.19
N ALA A 272 21.26 5.84 -9.26
CA ALA A 272 20.46 5.04 -10.21
C ALA A 272 20.87 3.55 -10.27
N LYS A 273 21.42 3.02 -9.17
CA LYS A 273 21.91 1.65 -9.10
C LYS A 273 20.76 0.68 -8.86
N LEU A 274 20.67 -0.35 -9.70
CA LEU A 274 19.74 -1.47 -9.51
C LEU A 274 20.06 -2.21 -8.20
N ILE A 275 19.06 -2.30 -7.33
CA ILE A 275 19.10 -3.01 -6.05
C ILE A 275 18.48 -4.40 -6.20
N GLU A 276 17.30 -4.49 -6.83
CA GLU A 276 16.56 -5.74 -6.97
C GLU A 276 15.70 -5.77 -8.24
N SER A 277 15.61 -6.95 -8.86
CA SER A 277 14.58 -7.28 -9.87
C SER A 277 13.57 -8.29 -9.29
N THR A 278 12.35 -7.84 -9.00
CA THR A 278 11.25 -8.68 -8.53
C THR A 278 10.38 -9.14 -9.71
N LEU A 279 10.35 -10.45 -10.00
CA LEU A 279 9.46 -11.04 -11.02
C LEU A 279 8.08 -11.37 -10.45
N TYR A 280 7.05 -11.26 -11.28
CA TYR A 280 5.66 -11.58 -10.94
C TYR A 280 5.17 -12.61 -11.96
N GLU A 281 4.64 -13.74 -11.49
CA GLU A 281 4.03 -14.75 -12.36
C GLU A 281 2.59 -14.99 -11.90
N TYR A 282 1.65 -15.01 -12.86
CA TYR A 282 0.24 -15.27 -12.62
C TYR A 282 -0.17 -16.59 -13.26
N LEU A 283 -1.04 -17.33 -12.58
CA LEU A 283 -1.90 -18.29 -13.22
C LEU A 283 -3.07 -17.51 -13.85
N ILE A 284 -3.17 -17.57 -15.17
CA ILE A 284 -4.27 -17.02 -15.94
C ILE A 284 -5.29 -18.12 -16.16
N SER A 285 -6.56 -17.83 -15.92
CA SER A 285 -7.68 -18.75 -16.17
C SER A 285 -8.88 -17.97 -16.71
N ASP A 286 -9.59 -18.55 -17.67
CA ASP A 286 -10.80 -17.95 -18.19
C ASP A 286 -11.90 -17.97 -17.12
N LEU A 287 -12.61 -16.84 -16.96
CA LEU A 287 -13.84 -16.78 -16.18
C LEU A 287 -14.94 -17.45 -16.99
N GLY A 288 -14.96 -18.78 -16.94
CA GLY A 288 -15.98 -19.60 -17.59
C GLY A 288 -17.37 -19.18 -17.14
N PHE A 289 -18.25 -18.93 -18.10
CA PHE A 289 -19.69 -18.90 -17.85
C PHE A 289 -20.12 -20.32 -17.45
N ASN A 290 -20.38 -20.53 -16.16
CA ASN A 290 -21.22 -21.65 -15.72
C ASN A 290 -22.64 -21.36 -16.21
N LEU A 291 -23.01 -21.97 -17.34
CA LEU A 291 -24.38 -22.06 -17.85
C LEU A 291 -25.17 -23.13 -17.08
#